data_AF-A0A4Z0QEV0-F1
#
_entry.id   AF-A0A4Z0QEV0-F1
#
_cell.length_a   1.000
_cell.length_b   1.000
_cell.length_c   1.000
_cell.angle_alpha   90.00
_cell.angle_beta   90.00
_cell.angle_gamma   90.00
#
_symmetry.space_group_name_H-M   'P 1'
#
loop_
_entity.id
_entity.type
_entity.pdbx_description
1 polymer ?
#
loop_
_entity_poly.entity_id
_entity_poly.type
_entity_poly.pdbx_seq_one_letter_code
_entity_poly.pdbx_strand_id
1 'polypeptide(L)'
;MLSPYKVVVDKECRSAYQARNSQFLTNRAGASEAKRQQKEANLEQYTQQPFYTRKMFENELAFIDSLTLRNYVAYVAREYIAHRLYRPYKIKPRLVLVSTATLESSPNAYKEQAEQSKADFIVNFPVINVKQGKAGLQVQTVTELYSRKQSAIVLKDKQTGTLTEEPTEYPMYEPGQPDWAFVHSVYENIRKCIVLIAESRK
;
A
#
# COMPACT_ATOMS: atom_id res chain seq x y z
N MET A 1 -9.19 7.12 -0.48
CA MET A 1 -8.14 6.67 -1.43
C MET A 1 -6.87 6.44 -0.62
N LEU A 2 -6.10 5.36 -0.81
CA LEU A 2 -4.93 5.03 0.02
C LEU A 2 -3.67 5.84 -0.38
N SER A 3 -3.62 7.17 -0.19
CA SER A 3 -2.46 7.96 -0.65
C SER A 3 -1.46 8.28 0.47
N PRO A 4 -0.13 8.27 0.21
CA PRO A 4 0.82 9.02 1.03
C PRO A 4 0.43 10.50 1.05
N TYR A 5 0.81 11.25 2.10
CA TYR A 5 0.47 12.67 2.22
C TYR A 5 1.11 13.51 1.10
N LYS A 6 2.38 13.25 0.76
CA LYS A 6 3.09 13.97 -0.31
C LYS A 6 4.01 13.04 -1.11
N VAL A 7 3.96 13.17 -2.43
CA VAL A 7 4.98 12.62 -3.35
C VAL A 7 5.76 13.79 -3.96
N VAL A 8 7.05 13.88 -3.65
CA VAL A 8 8.00 14.84 -4.21
C VAL A 8 8.78 14.14 -5.30
N VAL A 9 8.96 14.79 -6.45
CA VAL A 9 9.72 14.25 -7.59
C VAL A 9 10.75 15.29 -8.00
N ASP A 10 12.03 14.91 -7.95
CA ASP A 10 13.13 15.79 -8.32
C ASP A 10 13.01 16.21 -9.80
N LYS A 11 13.38 17.47 -10.09
CA LYS A 11 13.18 18.07 -11.43
C LYS A 11 13.80 17.21 -12.54
N GLU A 12 15.00 16.71 -12.30
CA GLU A 12 15.81 15.92 -13.25
C GLU A 12 15.17 14.58 -13.63
N CYS A 13 14.38 13.99 -12.73
CA CYS A 13 13.78 12.66 -12.94
C CYS A 13 12.29 12.72 -13.32
N ARG A 14 11.71 13.93 -13.47
CA ARG A 14 10.27 14.13 -13.70
C ARG A 14 9.75 13.40 -14.93
N SER A 15 10.46 13.46 -16.06
CA SER A 15 10.05 12.80 -17.30
C SER A 15 10.05 11.27 -17.17
N ALA A 16 11.07 10.70 -16.50
CA ALA A 16 11.14 9.27 -16.22
C ALA A 16 10.02 8.82 -15.28
N TYR A 17 9.73 9.59 -14.23
CA TYR A 17 8.58 9.34 -13.34
C TYR A 17 7.24 9.41 -14.09
N GLN A 18 7.06 10.38 -14.99
CA GLN A 18 5.85 10.49 -15.82
C GLN A 18 5.67 9.28 -16.74
N ALA A 19 6.73 8.86 -17.45
CA ALA A 19 6.71 7.67 -18.30
C ALA A 19 6.34 6.40 -17.50
N ARG A 20 6.93 6.21 -16.32
CA ARG A 20 6.60 5.10 -15.40
C ARG A 20 5.17 5.17 -14.88
N ASN A 21 4.65 6.36 -14.55
CA ASN A 21 3.26 6.51 -14.14
C ASN A 21 2.28 6.18 -15.28
N SER A 22 2.59 6.57 -16.52
CA SER A 22 1.79 6.19 -17.70
C SER A 22 1.81 4.67 -17.91
N GLN A 23 2.99 4.03 -17.85
CA GLN A 23 3.12 2.57 -17.95
C GLN A 23 2.28 1.84 -16.88
N PHE A 24 2.35 2.30 -15.62
CA PHE A 24 1.54 1.74 -14.53
C PHE A 24 0.03 1.85 -14.82
N LEU A 25 -0.44 3.00 -15.28
CA LEU A 25 -1.87 3.22 -15.59
C LEU A 25 -2.35 2.33 -16.75
N THR A 26 -1.51 2.12 -17.78
CA THR A 26 -1.79 1.20 -18.90
C THR A 26 -1.87 -0.26 -18.42
N ASN A 27 -0.88 -0.75 -17.68
CA ASN A 27 -0.86 -2.12 -17.17
C ASN A 27 -2.08 -2.40 -16.27
N ARG A 28 -2.39 -1.46 -15.37
CA ARG A 28 -3.57 -1.49 -14.51
C ARG A 28 -4.89 -1.53 -15.29
N ALA A 29 -5.00 -0.77 -16.37
CA ALA A 29 -6.18 -0.80 -17.25
C ALA A 29 -6.33 -2.18 -17.91
N GLY A 30 -5.23 -2.77 -18.40
CA GLY A 30 -5.23 -4.13 -18.94
C GLY A 30 -5.63 -5.20 -17.92
N ALA A 31 -5.14 -5.11 -16.68
CA ALA A 31 -5.51 -6.04 -15.60
C ALA A 31 -7.00 -5.93 -15.18
N SER A 32 -7.53 -4.70 -15.14
CA SER A 32 -8.94 -4.44 -14.88
C SER A 32 -9.82 -5.03 -15.99
N GLU A 33 -9.43 -4.82 -17.24
CA GLU A 33 -10.13 -5.32 -18.41
C GLU A 33 -10.12 -6.86 -18.49
N ALA A 34 -8.97 -7.50 -18.23
CA ALA A 34 -8.87 -8.96 -18.15
C ALA A 34 -9.81 -9.54 -17.08
N LYS A 35 -9.96 -8.90 -15.91
CA LYS A 35 -10.94 -9.31 -14.88
C LYS A 35 -12.38 -9.15 -15.34
N ARG A 36 -12.73 -8.10 -16.11
CA ARG A 36 -14.08 -7.94 -16.69
C ARG A 36 -14.37 -9.06 -17.67
N GLN A 37 -13.46 -9.34 -18.59
CA GLN A 37 -13.57 -10.42 -19.57
C GLN A 37 -13.67 -11.79 -18.90
N GLN A 38 -12.91 -12.04 -17.82
CA GLN A 38 -13.03 -13.27 -17.02
C GLN A 38 -14.42 -13.42 -16.37
N LYS A 39 -15.02 -12.32 -15.88
CA LYS A 39 -16.38 -12.31 -15.33
C LYS A 39 -17.43 -12.56 -16.42
N GLU A 40 -17.29 -11.93 -17.58
CA GLU A 40 -18.21 -12.11 -18.71
C GLU A 40 -18.16 -13.55 -19.26
N ALA A 41 -16.97 -14.12 -19.42
CA ALA A 41 -16.79 -15.52 -19.83
C ALA A 41 -17.37 -16.54 -18.83
N ASN A 42 -17.57 -16.16 -17.56
CA ASN A 42 -18.10 -17.02 -16.49
C ASN A 42 -19.39 -16.45 -15.86
N LEU A 43 -20.18 -15.71 -16.63
CA LEU A 43 -21.29 -14.90 -16.11
C LEU A 43 -22.35 -15.72 -15.34
N GLU A 44 -22.66 -16.94 -15.79
CA GLU A 44 -23.59 -17.84 -15.09
C GLU A 44 -23.07 -18.21 -13.70
N GLN A 45 -21.81 -18.64 -13.62
CA GLN A 45 -21.15 -18.99 -12.35
C GLN A 45 -21.06 -17.79 -11.42
N TYR A 46 -20.72 -16.61 -11.94
CA TYR A 46 -20.72 -15.35 -11.18
C TYR A 46 -22.12 -15.04 -10.62
N THR A 47 -23.17 -15.20 -11.42
CA THR A 47 -24.54 -14.85 -11.02
C THR A 47 -25.08 -15.79 -9.94
N GLN A 48 -24.65 -17.05 -9.94
CA GLN A 48 -24.93 -18.04 -8.89
C GLN A 48 -24.16 -17.76 -7.57
N GLN A 49 -23.13 -16.90 -7.57
CA GLN A 49 -22.40 -16.59 -6.34
C GLN A 49 -23.25 -15.82 -5.31
N PRO A 50 -23.02 -16.06 -4.00
CA PRO A 50 -23.59 -15.26 -2.93
C PRO A 50 -23.38 -13.75 -3.13
N PHE A 51 -24.34 -12.95 -2.66
CA PHE A 51 -24.29 -11.48 -2.80
C PHE A 51 -22.98 -10.87 -2.27
N TYR A 52 -22.46 -11.38 -1.14
CA TYR A 52 -21.20 -10.88 -0.58
C TYR A 52 -20.01 -11.15 -1.49
N THR A 53 -19.94 -12.33 -2.14
CA THR A 53 -18.87 -12.70 -3.08
C THR A 53 -18.89 -11.81 -4.31
N ARG A 54 -20.08 -11.60 -4.91
CA ARG A 54 -20.25 -10.66 -6.03
C ARG A 54 -19.83 -9.25 -5.64
N LYS A 55 -20.27 -8.76 -4.47
CA LYS A 55 -19.87 -7.45 -3.94
C LYS A 55 -18.37 -7.34 -3.68
N MET A 56 -17.71 -8.41 -3.22
CA MET A 56 -16.25 -8.44 -3.07
C MET A 56 -15.55 -8.31 -4.43
N PHE A 57 -16.01 -9.00 -5.47
CA PHE A 57 -15.48 -8.85 -6.83
C PHE A 57 -15.63 -7.41 -7.36
N GLU A 58 -16.83 -6.81 -7.26
CA GLU A 58 -17.03 -5.41 -7.71
C GLU A 58 -16.16 -4.43 -6.92
N ASN A 59 -16.00 -4.64 -5.61
CA ASN A 59 -15.10 -3.85 -4.77
C ASN A 59 -13.63 -4.00 -5.18
N GLU A 60 -13.20 -5.21 -5.57
CA GLU A 60 -11.84 -5.48 -6.03
C GLU A 60 -11.57 -4.81 -7.39
N LEU A 61 -12.51 -4.91 -8.32
CA LEU A 61 -12.43 -4.26 -9.63
C LEU A 61 -12.39 -2.73 -9.50
N ALA A 62 -13.34 -2.15 -8.75
CA ALA A 62 -13.36 -0.71 -8.44
C ALA A 62 -12.09 -0.27 -7.67
N PHE A 63 -11.49 -1.16 -6.88
CA PHE A 63 -10.23 -0.90 -6.21
C PHE A 63 -9.05 -0.84 -7.19
N ILE A 64 -8.92 -1.80 -8.11
CA ILE A 64 -7.91 -1.78 -9.19
C ILE A 64 -8.09 -0.53 -10.05
N ASP A 65 -9.33 -0.19 -10.41
CA ASP A 65 -9.67 1.03 -11.15
C ASP A 65 -9.39 2.34 -10.36
N SER A 66 -9.11 2.24 -9.05
CA SER A 66 -8.66 3.38 -8.21
C SER A 66 -7.14 3.46 -8.02
N LEU A 67 -6.37 2.42 -8.41
CA LEU A 67 -4.93 2.38 -8.20
C LEU A 67 -4.19 3.41 -9.06
N THR A 68 -3.16 4.01 -8.46
CA THR A 68 -2.22 4.96 -9.06
C THR A 68 -0.84 4.73 -8.43
N LEU A 69 0.24 5.09 -9.13
CA LEU A 69 1.61 4.92 -8.61
C LEU A 69 1.82 5.58 -7.23
N ARG A 70 1.06 6.64 -6.93
CA ARG A 70 1.05 7.30 -5.61
C ARG A 70 0.45 6.41 -4.51
N ASN A 71 -0.73 5.83 -4.75
CA ASN A 71 -1.48 5.11 -3.72
C ASN A 71 -1.07 3.62 -3.57
N TYR A 72 -0.29 3.12 -4.52
CA TYR A 72 0.16 1.73 -4.56
C TYR A 72 0.93 1.29 -3.30
N VAL A 73 1.79 2.17 -2.75
CA VAL A 73 2.55 1.90 -1.51
C VAL A 73 1.64 1.55 -0.33
N ALA A 74 0.60 2.36 -0.10
CA ALA A 74 -0.28 2.17 1.04
C ALA A 74 -1.26 1.01 0.81
N TYR A 75 -1.55 0.64 -0.44
CA TYR A 75 -2.19 -0.63 -0.77
C TYR A 75 -1.34 -1.83 -0.35
N VAL A 76 -0.10 -1.93 -0.85
CA VAL A 76 0.80 -3.04 -0.54
C VAL A 76 1.05 -3.14 0.96
N ALA A 77 1.22 -2.00 1.65
CA ALA A 77 1.29 -1.96 3.10
C ALA A 77 0.03 -2.52 3.78
N ARG A 78 -1.18 -2.14 3.33
CA ARG A 78 -2.45 -2.63 3.88
C ARG A 78 -2.58 -4.14 3.74
N GLU A 79 -2.36 -4.70 2.55
CA GLU A 79 -2.49 -6.14 2.32
C GLU A 79 -1.45 -6.94 3.10
N TYR A 80 -0.18 -6.48 3.08
CA TYR A 80 0.89 -7.16 3.78
C TYR A 80 0.67 -7.16 5.30
N ILE A 81 0.26 -6.02 5.88
CA ILE A 81 -0.11 -5.91 7.30
C ILE A 81 -1.32 -6.78 7.62
N ALA A 82 -2.38 -6.75 6.81
CA ALA A 82 -3.58 -7.54 7.04
C ALA A 82 -3.28 -9.05 7.07
N HIS A 83 -2.53 -9.55 6.08
CA HIS A 83 -2.11 -10.96 6.02
C HIS A 83 -1.20 -11.36 7.18
N ARG A 84 -0.15 -10.56 7.43
CA ARG A 84 0.90 -10.89 8.42
C ARG A 84 0.54 -10.60 9.87
N LEU A 85 -0.47 -9.76 10.16
CA LEU A 85 -1.01 -9.61 11.51
C LEU A 85 -2.09 -10.66 11.83
N TYR A 86 -2.99 -10.93 10.87
CA TYR A 86 -4.10 -11.82 11.13
C TYR A 86 -3.67 -13.30 11.22
N ARG A 87 -2.82 -13.77 10.29
CA ARG A 87 -2.49 -15.20 10.17
C ARG A 87 -1.68 -15.73 11.37
N PRO A 88 -0.50 -15.17 11.72
CA PRO A 88 0.30 -15.65 12.87
C PRO A 88 -0.12 -15.06 14.23
N TYR A 89 -0.47 -13.76 14.31
CA TYR A 89 -0.72 -13.11 15.61
C TYR A 89 -2.20 -13.01 16.01
N LYS A 90 -3.14 -13.42 15.13
CA LYS A 90 -4.60 -13.29 15.32
C LYS A 90 -5.09 -11.86 15.60
N ILE A 91 -4.27 -10.85 15.30
CA ILE A 91 -4.63 -9.44 15.50
C ILE A 91 -5.63 -9.05 14.40
N LYS A 92 -6.80 -8.54 14.82
CA LYS A 92 -7.87 -8.15 13.88
C LYS A 92 -7.39 -6.95 13.04
N PRO A 93 -7.40 -7.00 11.69
CA PRO A 93 -6.89 -5.91 10.85
C PRO A 93 -7.51 -4.54 11.13
N ARG A 94 -8.78 -4.49 11.56
CA ARG A 94 -9.49 -3.26 11.97
C ARG A 94 -8.81 -2.44 13.08
N LEU A 95 -7.83 -3.01 13.79
CA LEU A 95 -7.11 -2.36 14.89
C LEU A 95 -5.88 -1.57 14.39
N VAL A 96 -5.53 -1.70 13.10
CA VAL A 96 -4.43 -1.01 12.45
C VAL A 96 -4.95 -0.29 11.22
N LEU A 97 -4.94 1.05 11.25
CA LEU A 97 -5.28 1.87 10.10
C LEU A 97 -4.00 2.16 9.31
N VAL A 98 -3.87 1.62 8.11
CA VAL A 98 -2.95 2.24 7.12
C VAL A 98 -3.64 3.50 6.62
N SER A 99 -3.04 4.66 6.85
CA SER A 99 -3.69 5.95 6.62
C SER A 99 -4.11 6.11 5.16
N THR A 100 -5.40 6.41 4.98
CA THR A 100 -6.00 6.85 3.71
C THR A 100 -6.11 8.37 3.62
N ALA A 101 -6.05 9.06 4.76
CA ALA A 101 -6.06 10.50 4.82
C ALA A 101 -4.64 11.03 4.57
N THR A 102 -4.56 12.16 3.86
CA THR A 102 -3.37 13.01 3.81
C THR A 102 -3.12 13.57 5.21
N LEU A 103 -2.45 12.77 6.06
CA LEU A 103 -2.01 13.18 7.39
C LEU A 103 -0.54 13.57 7.36
N GLU A 104 -0.26 14.76 7.88
CA GLU A 104 1.10 15.20 8.17
C GLU A 104 1.69 14.40 9.34
N SER A 105 3.00 14.54 9.55
CA SER A 105 3.73 13.99 10.71
C SER A 105 3.34 14.73 12.00
N SER A 106 2.11 14.51 12.49
CA SER A 106 1.52 15.19 13.64
C SER A 106 0.87 14.20 14.61
N PRO A 107 1.40 14.05 15.85
CA PRO A 107 0.79 13.19 16.87
C PRO A 107 -0.67 13.55 17.20
N ASN A 108 -1.04 14.83 17.11
CA ASN A 108 -2.41 15.28 17.34
C ASN A 108 -3.36 14.82 16.22
N ALA A 109 -2.95 14.97 14.96
CA ALA A 109 -3.73 14.50 13.81
C ALA A 109 -3.87 12.96 13.82
N TYR A 110 -2.82 12.24 14.21
CA TYR A 110 -2.89 10.79 14.39
C TYR A 110 -3.81 10.38 15.55
N LYS A 111 -3.80 11.12 16.67
CA LYS A 111 -4.73 10.87 17.79
C LYS A 111 -6.19 11.00 17.35
N GLU A 112 -6.53 12.11 16.72
CA GLU A 112 -7.88 12.37 16.22
C GLU A 112 -8.34 11.29 15.23
N GLN A 113 -7.51 10.96 14.23
CA GLN A 113 -7.81 9.91 13.26
C GLN A 113 -7.99 8.54 13.94
N ALA A 114 -7.18 8.21 14.94
CA ALA A 114 -7.26 6.92 15.66
C ALA A 114 -8.54 6.83 16.50
N GLU A 115 -8.98 7.95 17.07
CA GLU A 115 -10.25 8.04 17.82
C GLU A 115 -11.46 7.89 16.90
N GLN A 116 -11.50 8.62 15.78
CA GLN A 116 -12.58 8.52 14.78
C GLN A 116 -12.69 7.12 14.17
N SER A 117 -11.56 6.52 13.78
CA SER A 117 -11.51 5.19 13.16
C SER A 117 -11.59 4.02 14.16
N LYS A 118 -11.49 4.30 15.47
CA LYS A 118 -11.35 3.31 16.55
C LYS A 118 -10.16 2.35 16.35
N ALA A 119 -9.09 2.85 15.74
CA ALA A 119 -7.84 2.13 15.54
C ALA A 119 -6.92 2.28 16.78
N ASP A 120 -6.12 1.25 17.06
CA ASP A 120 -5.10 1.29 18.11
C ASP A 120 -3.74 1.76 17.56
N PHE A 121 -3.53 1.58 16.25
CA PHE A 121 -2.33 1.97 15.53
C PHE A 121 -2.67 2.66 14.20
N ILE A 122 -1.84 3.63 13.82
CA ILE A 122 -1.85 4.21 12.48
C ILE A 122 -0.49 3.99 11.84
N VAL A 123 -0.47 3.42 10.63
CA VAL A 123 0.71 3.40 9.76
C VAL A 123 0.52 4.50 8.71
N ASN A 124 1.44 5.46 8.65
CA ASN A 124 1.39 6.57 7.71
C ASN A 124 2.66 6.66 6.84
N PHE A 125 2.50 7.27 5.67
CA PHE A 125 3.57 7.56 4.72
C PHE A 125 3.58 9.07 4.45
N PRO A 126 4.12 9.90 5.36
CA PRO A 126 4.00 11.36 5.27
C PRO A 126 4.70 11.93 4.04
N VAL A 127 5.85 11.36 3.63
CA VAL A 127 6.56 11.80 2.42
C VAL A 127 7.16 10.61 1.68
N ILE A 128 6.96 10.60 0.36
CA ILE A 128 7.74 9.82 -0.60
C ILE A 128 8.52 10.80 -1.48
N ASN A 129 9.84 10.62 -1.56
CA ASN A 129 10.70 11.37 -2.47
C ASN A 129 11.15 10.45 -3.60
N VAL A 130 11.00 10.88 -4.85
CA VAL A 130 11.49 10.21 -6.04
C VAL A 130 12.64 11.02 -6.62
N LYS A 131 13.79 10.37 -6.79
CA LYS A 131 15.04 10.99 -7.24
C LYS A 131 15.77 10.11 -8.25
N GLN A 132 16.72 10.67 -8.99
CA GLN A 132 17.63 9.87 -9.80
C GLN A 132 18.73 9.26 -8.91
N GLY A 133 18.96 7.96 -9.04
CA GLY A 133 20.09 7.25 -8.45
C GLY A 133 21.05 6.73 -9.53
N LYS A 134 22.22 6.22 -9.10
CA LYS A 134 23.24 5.67 -10.02
C LYS A 134 22.75 4.47 -10.84
N ALA A 135 21.76 3.73 -10.33
CA ALA A 135 21.21 2.52 -10.94
C ALA A 135 19.73 2.71 -11.38
N GLY A 136 19.32 3.94 -11.69
CA GLY A 136 17.96 4.28 -12.09
C GLY A 136 17.18 5.08 -11.04
N LEU A 137 15.85 5.14 -11.19
CA LEU A 137 14.98 5.87 -10.26
C LEU A 137 15.07 5.28 -8.84
N GLN A 138 15.14 6.14 -7.82
CA GLN A 138 15.09 5.76 -6.42
C GLN A 138 13.86 6.37 -5.75
N VAL A 139 13.17 5.54 -4.97
CA VAL A 139 12.00 5.90 -4.19
C VAL A 139 12.39 5.84 -2.72
N GLN A 140 12.42 6.98 -2.04
CA GLN A 140 12.69 7.08 -0.61
C GLN A 140 11.39 7.40 0.14
N THR A 141 10.92 6.46 0.95
CA THR A 141 9.68 6.60 1.72
C THR A 141 9.98 6.71 3.20
N VAL A 142 9.38 7.71 3.85
CA VAL A 142 9.29 7.77 5.32
C VAL A 142 8.07 6.95 5.74
N THR A 143 8.24 6.06 6.72
CA THR A 143 7.17 5.27 7.32
C THR A 143 7.07 5.64 8.79
N GLU A 144 5.86 5.95 9.23
CA GLU A 144 5.55 6.26 10.63
C GLU A 144 4.53 5.26 11.19
N LEU A 145 4.79 4.77 12.41
CA LEU A 145 3.81 4.03 13.21
C LEU A 145 3.44 4.88 14.42
N TYR A 146 2.19 5.28 14.52
CA TYR A 146 1.62 5.89 15.71
C TYR A 146 0.92 4.82 16.57
N SER A 147 1.10 4.88 17.88
CA SER A 147 0.36 4.07 18.86
C SER A 147 -0.56 4.95 19.68
N ARG A 148 -1.87 4.67 19.65
CA ARG A 148 -2.87 5.37 20.46
C ARG A 148 -2.64 5.15 21.96
N LYS A 149 -2.22 3.95 22.37
CA LYS A 149 -1.89 3.59 23.77
C LYS A 149 -0.79 4.48 24.36
N GLN A 150 0.23 4.81 23.56
CA GLN A 150 1.33 5.69 23.98
C GLN A 150 1.10 7.16 23.60
N SER A 151 0.06 7.45 22.80
CA SER A 151 -0.20 8.76 22.19
C SER A 151 1.01 9.35 21.43
N ALA A 152 1.84 8.49 20.86
CA ALA A 152 3.13 8.86 20.27
C ALA A 152 3.44 8.11 18.96
N ILE A 153 4.36 8.67 18.17
CA ILE A 153 4.97 7.99 17.03
C ILE A 153 6.06 7.06 17.58
N VAL A 154 5.83 5.75 17.49
CA VAL A 154 6.69 4.68 18.04
C VAL A 154 7.67 4.10 17.02
N LEU A 155 7.46 4.36 15.73
CA LEU A 155 8.44 4.15 14.67
C LEU A 155 8.41 5.35 13.74
N LYS A 156 9.59 5.88 13.38
CA LYS A 156 9.77 6.81 12.27
C LYS A 156 11.07 6.44 11.56
N ASP A 157 10.93 5.74 10.43
CA ASP A 157 12.07 5.18 9.71
C ASP A 157 11.97 5.51 8.21
N LYS A 158 13.10 5.47 7.51
CA LYS A 158 13.23 5.95 6.14
C LYS A 158 13.99 4.94 5.29
N GLN A 159 13.26 4.25 4.42
CA GLN A 159 13.82 3.22 3.54
C GLN A 159 13.86 3.74 2.09
N THR A 160 14.82 3.25 1.29
CA THR A 160 14.97 3.61 -0.12
C THR A 160 14.94 2.36 -0.97
N GLY A 161 13.94 2.24 -1.83
CA GLY A 161 13.89 1.24 -2.89
C GLY A 161 14.55 1.81 -4.15
N THR A 162 15.29 0.97 -4.87
CA THR A 162 15.77 1.31 -6.22
C THR A 162 14.85 0.63 -7.23
N LEU A 163 14.55 1.32 -8.33
CA LEU A 163 13.74 0.82 -9.43
C LEU A 163 14.66 0.11 -10.41
N THR A 164 14.84 -1.19 -10.15
CA THR A 164 15.46 -2.12 -11.09
C THR A 164 14.62 -2.23 -12.36
N GLU A 165 15.29 -2.47 -13.49
CA GLU A 165 14.60 -2.76 -14.75
C GLU A 165 14.00 -4.18 -14.74
N GLU A 166 14.66 -5.09 -14.03
CA GLU A 166 14.18 -6.45 -13.81
C GLU A 166 13.21 -6.53 -12.62
N PRO A 167 12.11 -7.28 -12.74
CA PRO A 167 11.13 -7.46 -11.69
C PRO A 167 11.60 -8.47 -10.64
N THR A 168 11.29 -8.20 -9.37
CA THR A 168 11.59 -9.10 -8.23
C THR A 168 10.34 -9.35 -7.40
N GLU A 169 10.12 -10.62 -7.04
CA GLU A 169 8.90 -11.10 -6.39
C GLU A 169 8.75 -10.65 -4.92
N TYR A 170 7.51 -10.39 -4.49
CA TYR A 170 6.99 -10.69 -3.13
C TYR A 170 5.44 -10.62 -3.13
N PRO A 171 4.70 -11.30 -2.24
CA PRO A 171 4.37 -12.71 -2.40
C PRO A 171 2.85 -12.93 -2.36
N MET A 172 2.19 -12.87 -3.52
CA MET A 172 1.03 -13.72 -3.78
C MET A 172 1.26 -14.44 -5.11
N TYR A 173 1.09 -15.76 -5.08
CA TYR A 173 1.68 -16.69 -6.04
C TYR A 173 0.81 -16.78 -7.30
N GLU A 174 1.19 -16.07 -8.37
CA GLU A 174 0.80 -16.40 -9.75
C GLU A 174 2.05 -16.42 -10.62
N PRO A 175 2.31 -17.51 -11.39
CA PRO A 175 3.47 -17.57 -12.27
C PRO A 175 3.41 -16.53 -13.40
N GLY A 176 4.32 -15.55 -13.39
CA GLY A 176 4.62 -14.71 -14.55
C GLY A 176 4.17 -13.24 -14.52
N GLN A 177 4.01 -12.59 -13.36
CA GLN A 177 3.63 -11.16 -13.27
C GLN A 177 4.52 -10.32 -12.30
N PRO A 178 4.75 -8.99 -12.53
CA PRO A 178 5.80 -8.22 -11.84
C PRO A 178 5.37 -6.92 -11.10
N ASP A 179 6.20 -6.38 -10.19
CA ASP A 179 6.11 -4.97 -9.71
C ASP A 179 7.47 -4.37 -9.25
N TRP A 180 7.48 -3.25 -8.49
CA TRP A 180 8.52 -2.20 -8.50
C TRP A 180 9.00 -1.68 -7.12
N ALA A 181 10.05 -0.84 -7.19
CA ALA A 181 10.73 -0.11 -6.11
C ALA A 181 9.89 0.48 -4.97
N PHE A 182 8.65 0.87 -5.25
CA PHE A 182 7.74 1.44 -4.26
C PHE A 182 7.46 0.45 -3.11
N VAL A 183 7.44 -0.86 -3.38
CA VAL A 183 7.36 -1.92 -2.36
C VAL A 183 8.65 -2.00 -1.54
N HIS A 184 9.80 -2.09 -2.21
CA HIS A 184 11.13 -2.12 -1.59
C HIS A 184 11.41 -0.89 -0.71
N SER A 185 10.80 0.27 -1.03
CA SER A 185 10.93 1.50 -0.22
C SER A 185 10.19 1.48 1.11
N VAL A 186 9.36 0.47 1.39
CA VAL A 186 8.57 0.35 2.64
C VAL A 186 8.62 -1.01 3.32
N TYR A 187 9.05 -2.06 2.63
CA TYR A 187 8.89 -3.45 3.08
C TYR A 187 9.49 -3.74 4.47
N GLU A 188 10.74 -3.32 4.73
CA GLU A 188 11.38 -3.58 6.03
C GLU A 188 10.78 -2.68 7.13
N ASN A 189 10.36 -1.46 6.79
CA ASN A 189 9.65 -0.59 7.73
C ASN A 189 8.29 -1.18 8.13
N ILE A 190 7.53 -1.74 7.17
CA ILE A 190 6.27 -2.44 7.46
C ILE A 190 6.53 -3.68 8.33
N ARG A 191 7.60 -4.44 8.08
CA ARG A 191 8.00 -5.57 8.91
C ARG A 191 8.29 -5.14 10.36
N LYS A 192 9.01 -4.03 10.56
CA LYS A 192 9.23 -3.41 11.88
C LYS A 192 7.90 -3.01 12.53
N CYS A 193 6.98 -2.38 11.79
CA CYS A 193 5.64 -2.05 12.30
C CYS A 193 4.90 -3.28 12.81
N ILE A 194 4.90 -4.39 12.06
CA ILE A 194 4.24 -5.65 12.42
C ILE A 194 4.78 -6.20 13.76
N VAL A 195 6.09 -6.18 13.96
CA VAL A 195 6.73 -6.63 15.21
C VAL A 195 6.31 -5.75 16.39
N LEU A 196 6.43 -4.43 16.27
CA LEU A 196 6.05 -3.47 17.32
C LEU A 196 4.56 -3.57 17.70
N ILE A 197 3.68 -3.75 16.71
CA ILE A 197 2.24 -3.96 16.92
C ILE A 197 1.99 -5.28 17.68
N ALA A 198 2.70 -6.35 17.33
CA ALA A 198 2.56 -7.65 18.01
C ALA A 198 3.09 -7.63 19.45
N GLU A 199 4.22 -6.96 19.70
CA GLU A 199 4.83 -6.86 21.03
C GLU A 199 4.01 -5.99 21.99
N SER A 200 3.43 -4.89 21.51
CA SER A 200 2.60 -3.99 22.31
C SER A 200 1.30 -4.60 22.89
N ARG A 201 0.97 -5.82 22.46
CA ARG A 201 -0.21 -6.62 22.86
C ARG A 201 0.13 -7.88 23.67
N LYS A 202 1.40 -8.14 23.93
CA LYS A 202 1.81 -9.09 24.98
C LYS A 202 1.65 -8.44 26.35
#